data_AF-A0A227J8N9-F1
#
_entry.id   AF-A0A227J8N9-F1
#
_cell.length_a   1.000
_cell.length_b   1.000
_cell.length_c   1.000
_cell.angle_alpha   90.00
_cell.angle_beta   90.00
_cell.angle_gamma   90.00
#
_symmetry.space_group_name_H-M   'P 1'
#
loop_
_entity.id
_entity.type
_entity.pdbx_description
1 polymer ?
#
loop_
_entity_poly.entity_id
_entity_poly.type
_entity_poly.pdbx_seq_one_letter_code
_entity_poly.pdbx_strand_id
1 'polypeptide(L)' 'NDDGYAVSIGSSYLAKEFTESSLYHDYTSCPFEDRQYKCIARYDDYLSMIYGDYMQLPKEQDRENHDNVGFIKEHLLPM' A
#
# COMPACT_ATOMS: atom_id res chain seq x y z
N ASN A 1 19.56 17.64 -7.21
CA ASN A 1 19.88 16.22 -6.96
C ASN A 1 19.08 15.80 -5.76
N ASP A 2 17.85 15.37 -5.99
CA ASP A 2 16.99 14.75 -4.96
C ASP A 2 17.15 13.23 -5.04
N ASP A 3 18.41 12.78 -5.09
CA ASP A 3 18.78 11.38 -5.12
C ASP A 3 18.86 10.90 -3.67
N GLY A 4 17.86 10.14 -3.25
CA GLY A 4 17.72 9.66 -1.88
C GLY A 4 16.76 8.47 -1.79
N TYR A 5 16.51 8.00 -0.57
CA TYR A 5 15.61 6.88 -0.34
C TYR A 5 14.41 7.31 0.50
N ALA A 6 13.25 6.71 0.23
CA ALA A 6 12.02 6.88 0.95
C ALA A 6 11.58 5.52 1.54
N VAL A 7 11.06 5.54 2.77
CA VAL A 7 10.51 4.37 3.45
C VAL A 7 9.49 4.82 4.51
N SER A 8 8.39 4.08 4.67
CA SER A 8 7.49 4.27 5.80
C SER A 8 7.99 3.48 7.01
N ILE A 9 8.49 4.19 8.03
CA ILE A 9 9.04 3.57 9.25
C ILE A 9 7.95 2.83 10.07
N GLY A 10 6.67 3.15 9.86
CA GLY A 10 5.54 2.50 10.54
C GLY A 10 4.87 1.37 9.75
N SER A 11 5.29 1.10 8.51
CA SER A 11 4.66 0.07 7.67
C SER A 11 5.08 -1.33 8.09
N SER A 12 4.19 -2.31 8.04
CA SER A 12 4.53 -3.73 8.15
C SER A 12 5.44 -4.21 7.01
N TYR A 13 5.54 -3.45 5.93
CA TYR A 13 6.33 -3.79 4.76
C TYR A 13 7.76 -3.22 4.80
N LEU A 14 8.11 -2.35 5.76
CA LEU A 14 9.46 -1.75 6.00
C LEU A 14 10.45 -1.86 4.84
N ALA A 15 11.27 -2.92 4.84
CA ALA A 15 12.35 -3.12 3.87
C ALA A 15 11.86 -3.25 2.42
N LYS A 16 10.65 -3.76 2.19
CA LYS A 16 10.03 -3.81 0.86
C LYS A 16 9.61 -2.43 0.35
N GLU A 17 9.33 -1.50 1.24
CA GLU A 17 8.98 -0.11 0.88
C GLU A 17 10.20 0.80 0.77
N PHE A 18 11.40 0.28 1.01
CA PHE A 18 12.64 1.03 0.82
C PHE A 18 12.86 1.26 -0.67
N THR A 19 12.59 2.49 -1.11
CA THR A 19 12.51 2.87 -2.52
C THR A 19 13.33 4.12 -2.80
N GLU A 20 13.78 4.29 -4.05
CA GLU A 20 14.33 5.56 -4.50
C GLU A 20 13.27 6.66 -4.37
N SER A 21 13.63 7.82 -3.82
CA SER A 21 12.74 8.99 -3.68
C SER A 21 12.13 9.40 -5.02
N SER A 22 12.89 9.21 -6.11
CA SER A 22 12.47 9.48 -7.49
C SER A 22 11.20 8.74 -7.92
N LEU A 23 10.86 7.63 -7.26
CA LEU A 23 9.62 6.91 -7.50
C LEU A 23 8.38 7.81 -7.26
N TYR A 24 8.48 8.79 -6.36
CA TYR A 24 7.36 9.66 -5.96
C TYR A 24 7.38 11.06 -6.62
N HIS A 25 8.28 11.32 -7.57
CA HIS A 25 8.40 12.64 -8.21
C HIS A 25 7.31 12.91 -9.25
N ASP A 26 6.92 11.88 -10.00
CA ASP A 26 5.98 12.00 -11.11
C ASP A 26 4.64 11.32 -10.78
N TYR A 27 3.55 11.97 -11.16
CA TYR A 27 2.19 11.47 -10.97
C TYR A 27 1.42 11.44 -12.29
N THR A 28 0.67 10.36 -12.50
CA THR A 28 -0.25 10.23 -13.62
C THR A 28 -1.70 10.24 -13.15
N SER A 29 -2.63 10.46 -14.08
CA SER A 29 -4.06 10.25 -13.83
C SER A 29 -4.42 8.82 -14.17
N CYS A 30 -4.99 8.09 -13.22
CA CYS A 30 -5.46 6.73 -13.38
C CYS A 30 -7.01 6.70 -13.38
N PRO A 31 -7.64 6.07 -14.39
CA PRO A 31 -9.08 5.83 -14.37
C PRO A 31 -9.42 4.77 -13.33
N PHE A 32 -10.42 5.05 -12.50
CA PHE A 32 -11.05 4.06 -11.64
C PHE A 32 -12.55 4.31 -11.65
N GLU A 33 -13.30 3.31 -12.11
CA GLU A 33 -14.74 3.41 -12.40
C GLU A 33 -15.07 4.63 -13.30
N ASP A 34 -15.90 5.55 -12.82
CA ASP A 34 -16.34 6.75 -13.54
C ASP A 34 -15.46 7.99 -13.27
N ARG A 35 -14.32 7.82 -12.59
CA ARG A 35 -13.48 8.91 -12.07
C ARG A 35 -12.01 8.78 -12.42
N GLN A 36 -11.29 9.88 -12.22
CA GLN A 36 -9.84 9.99 -12.41
C GLN A 36 -9.17 10.31 -11.09
N TYR A 37 -8.12 9.57 -10.75
CA TYR A 37 -7.35 9.75 -9.52
C TYR A 37 -5.88 9.98 -9.84
N LYS A 38 -5.17 10.70 -8.96
CA LYS A 38 -3.71 10.80 -9.08
C LYS A 38 -3.07 9.58 -8.45
N CYS A 39 -2.15 8.97 -9.17
CA CYS A 39 -1.29 7.90 -8.68
C CYS A 39 0.16 8.17 -9.10
N ILE A 40 1.10 7.48 -8.46
CA ILE A 40 2.51 7.46 -8.85
C ILE A 40 2.59 7.06 -10.33
N ALA A 41 3.32 7.79 -11.16
CA ALA A 41 3.43 7.50 -12.59
C ALA A 41 4.00 6.10 -12.86
N ARG A 42 4.91 5.65 -11.99
CA ARG A 42 5.55 4.33 -11.98
C ARG A 42 4.85 3.34 -11.04
N TYR A 43 3.52 3.38 -10.97
CA TYR A 43 2.75 2.53 -10.05
C TYR A 43 3.00 1.04 -10.28
N ASP A 44 3.26 0.62 -11.53
CA ASP A 44 3.50 -0.79 -11.88
C ASP A 44 4.78 -1.33 -11.21
N ASP A 45 5.86 -0.54 -11.22
CA ASP A 45 7.11 -0.85 -10.52
C ASP A 45 6.86 -1.00 -9.01
N TYR A 46 6.13 -0.05 -8.43
CA TYR A 46 5.84 -0.03 -6.99
C TYR A 46 5.02 -1.26 -6.57
N LEU A 47 3.92 -1.54 -7.28
CA LEU A 47 3.04 -2.66 -6.96
C LEU A 47 3.75 -4.01 -7.18
N SER A 48 4.53 -4.13 -8.25
CA SER A 48 5.33 -5.33 -8.53
C SER A 48 6.39 -5.59 -7.46
N MET A 49 7.03 -4.53 -6.96
CA MET A 49 8.00 -4.64 -5.87
C MET A 49 7.37 -5.10 -4.56
N ILE A 50 6.19 -4.59 -4.20
CA ILE A 50 5.53 -4.92 -2.92
C ILE A 50 4.87 -6.30 -2.96
N TYR A 51 4.15 -6.60 -4.05
CA TYR A 51 3.23 -7.73 -4.14
C TYR A 51 3.64 -8.82 -5.15
N GLY A 52 4.66 -8.58 -5.98
CA GLY A 52 5.03 -9.52 -7.05
C GLY A 52 4.08 -9.41 -8.25
N ASP A 53 3.54 -10.53 -8.72
CA ASP A 53 2.51 -10.53 -9.77
C ASP A 53 1.16 -10.07 -9.21
N TYR A 54 1.05 -8.77 -8.94
CA TYR A 54 -0.04 -8.16 -8.18
C TYR A 54 -1.41 -8.20 -8.88
N MET A 55 -1.42 -8.45 -10.20
CA MET A 55 -2.65 -8.62 -10.97
C MET A 55 -3.15 -10.07 -10.97
N GLN A 56 -2.35 -11.01 -10.46
CA GLN A 56 -2.74 -12.39 -10.25
C GLN A 56 -3.25 -12.60 -8.82
N LEU A 57 -4.48 -13.07 -8.70
CA LEU A 57 -5.03 -13.42 -7.39
C LEU A 57 -4.20 -14.58 -6.78
N PRO A 58 -3.64 -14.45 -5.56
CA PRO A 58 -2.91 -15.52 -4.92
C PRO A 58 -3.81 -16.74 -4.67
N LYS A 59 -3.17 -17.91 -4.54
CA LYS A 59 -3.86 -19.16 -4.18
C LYS A 59 -4.53 -18.98 -2.83
N GLU A 60 -5.66 -19.63 -2.61
CA GLU A 60 -6.49 -19.44 -1.41
C GLU A 60 -5.72 -19.61 -0.11
N GLN A 61 -4.83 -20.61 -0.05
CA GLN A 61 -3.96 -20.89 1.10
C GLN A 61 -2.89 -19.81 1.38
N ASP A 62 -2.57 -18.98 0.37
CA ASP A 62 -1.54 -17.93 0.44
C ASP A 62 -2.21 -16.54 0.65
N ARG A 63 -3.53 -16.49 0.83
CA ARG A 63 -4.28 -15.25 1.10
C ARG A 63 -4.21 -14.92 2.58
N GLU A 64 -3.68 -13.75 2.90
CA GLU A 64 -3.69 -13.19 4.25
C GLU A 64 -5.09 -12.61 4.55
N ASN A 65 -5.76 -13.12 5.59
CA ASN A 65 -7.01 -12.54 6.07
C ASN A 65 -6.73 -11.39 7.03
N HIS A 66 -7.20 -10.18 6.69
CA HIS A 66 -7.14 -9.01 7.57
C HIS A 66 -8.32 -8.96 8.54
N ASP A 67 -8.59 -10.08 9.21
CA ASP A 67 -9.64 -10.16 10.23
C ASP A 67 -9.20 -9.35 11.45
N ASN A 68 -9.84 -8.21 11.65
CA ASN A 68 -9.60 -7.36 12.81
C ASN A 68 -10.56 -7.76 13.93
N VAL A 69 -10.03 -8.33 15.02
CA VAL A 69 -10.80 -8.59 16.24
C VAL A 69 -10.61 -7.42 17.21
N GLY A 70 -11.62 -6.59 17.35
CA GLY A 70 -11.66 -5.51 18.33
C GLY A 70 -12.32 -5.96 19.63
N PHE A 71 -11.70 -5.67 20.77
CA PHE A 71 -12.31 -5.87 22.09
C PHE A 71 -12.79 -4.53 22.64
N ILE A 72 -14.09 -4.41 22.94
CA ILE A 72 -14.65 -3.24 23.61
C ILE A 72 -14.68 -3.54 25.12
N LYS A 73 -14.07 -2.67 25.93
CA LYS A 73 -14.28 -2.69 27.38
C LYS A 73 -15.62 -2.04 27.68
N GLU A 74 -16.59 -2.82 28.17
CA GLU A 74 -17.96 -2.38 28.49
C GLU A 74 -18.03 -1.19 29.46
N HIS A 75 -16.98 -0.92 30.24
CA HIS A 75 -16.97 0.13 31.27
C HIS A 75 -16.79 1.57 30.75
N LEU A 76 -16.91 1.81 29.44
CA LEU A 76 -16.72 3.12 28.79
C LEU A 76 -17.99 3.71 28.17
N LEU A 77 -19.14 3.02 28.28
CA LEU A 77 -20.43 3.55 27.82
C LEU A 77 -21.22 4.05 29.05
N PRO A 78 -21.48 5.37 29.18
CA PRO A 78 -22.48 5.84 30.14
C PRO A 78 -23.86 5.35 29.67
N MET A 79 -24.59 4.66 30.56
CA MET A 79 -26.03 4.41 30.39
C MET A 79 -26.80 5.72 30.41
#